data_AF-A0AAD7J685-F1
#
_entry.id   AF-A0AAD7J685-F1
#
_cell.length_a   1.000
_cell.length_b   1.000
_cell.length_c   1.000
_cell.angle_alpha   90.00
_cell.angle_beta   90.00
_cell.angle_gamma   90.00
#
_symmetry.space_group_name_H-M   'P 1'
#
loop_
_entity.id
_entity.type
_entity.pdbx_description
1 polymer ?
#
loop_
_entity_poly.entity_id
_entity_poly.type
_entity_poly.pdbx_seq_one_letter_code
_entity_poly.pdbx_strand_id
1 'polypeptide(L)'
;MRTDGVQAADDGSEPSIMSLRATVKEVVIGSFAGIVSEVVEYPADLAKVRLQAQLLTPPADESQRFKGPMDCLRQTWKHEGFRGLYRGLPAPVAGSMVETAALFLSYSYFQNLIRTYAPSPSSPELTIPQLGLAAGGAGFVTSFILTPIELVKCKMQVQLMNTSMSARVPPIHAVPKSVAALARAPLTTPSPIFDHILGSSPTSSLDRGRPPGLVAIVRSTIASHGIRGLWLGHTGTLLRETGGTASWFAVKEGVASALLERRLGPNRFPGPSSALLPWESAVAGAISGAACVLALYPADTVKSAMQTEEELLSHRPASTQGRKLAPPSFYRTFAKMYATHGVRGLYAGCGMTVVRAVPSSGIVFVVYDGLSAWIG
;
A
#
# COMPACT_ATOMS: atom_id res chain seq x y z
N MET A 1 -47.74 45.15 3.17
CA MET A 1 -48.76 44.10 3.35
C MET A 1 -48.31 42.93 2.46
N ARG A 2 -48.02 41.71 2.93
CA ARG A 2 -48.84 40.74 3.72
C ARG A 2 -50.23 40.57 3.08
N THR A 3 -50.83 39.41 2.84
CA THR A 3 -50.59 37.95 3.07
C THR A 3 -51.50 37.21 2.07
N ASP A 4 -51.39 35.92 1.71
CA ASP A 4 -50.51 34.79 2.04
C ASP A 4 -50.50 33.79 0.82
N GLY A 5 -50.00 32.55 0.82
CA GLY A 5 -49.51 31.69 1.90
C GLY A 5 -48.69 30.48 1.43
N VAL A 6 -47.79 30.04 2.29
CA VAL A 6 -46.92 28.87 2.10
C VAL A 6 -47.63 27.64 2.66
N GLN A 7 -47.94 26.66 1.80
CA GLN A 7 -48.38 25.34 2.26
C GLN A 7 -47.17 24.63 2.90
N ALA A 8 -47.34 24.15 4.15
CA ALA A 8 -46.26 23.60 4.94
C ALA A 8 -45.67 22.33 4.31
N ALA A 9 -44.34 22.26 4.26
CA ALA A 9 -43.61 21.01 4.11
C ALA A 9 -43.55 20.33 5.49
N ASP A 10 -44.57 19.54 5.80
CA ASP A 10 -44.57 18.59 6.91
C ASP A 10 -44.73 17.19 6.31
N ASP A 11 -43.61 16.50 6.14
CA ASP A 11 -43.59 15.05 6.08
C ASP A 11 -42.29 14.59 6.73
N GLY A 12 -42.40 14.11 7.97
CA GLY A 12 -41.25 13.72 8.78
C GLY A 12 -40.59 12.49 8.17
N SER A 13 -39.42 12.68 7.55
CA SER A 13 -38.70 11.58 6.90
C SER A 13 -38.17 10.58 7.94
N GLU A 14 -38.98 9.56 8.24
CA GLU A 14 -38.47 8.28 8.72
C GLU A 14 -37.35 7.81 7.76
N PRO A 15 -36.30 7.14 8.27
CA PRO A 15 -35.23 6.64 7.41
C PRO A 15 -35.79 5.54 6.51
N SER A 16 -36.16 5.91 5.28
CA SER A 16 -36.75 5.03 4.29
C SER A 16 -35.90 3.76 4.15
N ILE A 17 -36.47 2.61 4.52
CA ILE A 17 -35.79 1.32 4.42
C ILE A 17 -35.51 1.09 2.93
N MET A 18 -34.26 1.35 2.54
CA MET A 18 -33.80 1.18 1.17
C MET A 18 -34.06 -0.27 0.77
N SER A 19 -34.84 -0.47 -0.32
CA SER A 19 -35.23 -1.81 -0.75
C SER A 19 -34.00 -2.70 -0.82
N LEU A 20 -34.07 -3.94 -0.32
CA LEU A 20 -32.93 -4.87 -0.32
C LEU A 20 -32.29 -4.99 -1.71
N ARG A 21 -33.09 -4.87 -2.78
CA ARG A 21 -32.62 -4.83 -4.17
C ARG A 21 -31.78 -3.60 -4.50
N ALA A 22 -32.19 -2.42 -4.02
CA ALA A 22 -31.41 -1.19 -4.16
C ALA A 22 -30.10 -1.28 -3.37
N THR A 23 -30.13 -1.71 -2.11
CA THR A 23 -28.90 -1.90 -1.31
C THR A 23 -27.93 -2.88 -1.96
N VAL A 24 -28.42 -4.01 -2.49
CA VAL A 24 -27.59 -4.97 -3.23
C VAL A 24 -27.06 -4.36 -4.54
N LYS A 25 -27.86 -3.61 -5.30
CA LYS A 25 -27.43 -2.89 -6.51
C LYS A 25 -26.29 -1.91 -6.19
N GLU A 26 -26.47 -1.04 -5.20
CA GLU A 26 -25.45 -0.07 -4.77
C GLU A 26 -24.14 -0.74 -4.35
N VAL A 27 -24.23 -1.81 -3.54
CA VAL A 27 -23.05 -2.58 -3.12
C VAL A 27 -22.33 -3.22 -4.31
N VAL A 28 -23.05 -3.78 -5.28
CA VAL A 28 -22.45 -4.39 -6.47
C VAL A 28 -21.80 -3.35 -7.38
N ILE A 29 -22.48 -2.23 -7.67
CA ILE A 29 -21.95 -1.16 -8.52
C ILE A 29 -20.73 -0.51 -7.87
N GLY A 30 -20.83 -0.16 -6.58
CA GLY A 30 -19.72 0.41 -5.81
C GLY A 30 -18.51 -0.52 -5.72
N SER A 31 -18.74 -1.83 -5.50
CA SER A 31 -17.66 -2.83 -5.48
C SER A 31 -16.96 -2.94 -6.84
N PHE A 32 -17.72 -2.94 -7.94
CA PHE A 32 -17.13 -3.00 -9.29
C PHE A 32 -16.36 -1.72 -9.63
N ALA A 33 -16.90 -0.54 -9.32
CA ALA A 33 -16.21 0.73 -9.49
C ALA A 33 -14.89 0.79 -8.69
N GLY A 34 -14.89 0.30 -7.45
CA GLY A 34 -13.69 0.15 -6.63
C GLY A 34 -12.64 -0.77 -7.27
N ILE A 35 -13.04 -1.95 -7.76
CA ILE A 35 -12.13 -2.89 -8.46
C ILE A 35 -11.53 -2.25 -9.72
N VAL A 36 -12.33 -1.55 -10.53
CA VAL A 36 -11.82 -0.89 -11.75
C VAL A 36 -10.85 0.24 -11.40
N SER A 37 -11.13 1.03 -10.36
CA SER A 37 -10.19 2.05 -9.88
C SER A 37 -8.87 1.43 -9.41
N GLU A 38 -8.92 0.40 -8.55
CA GLU A 38 -7.72 -0.26 -8.04
C GLU A 38 -6.89 -0.90 -9.16
N VAL A 39 -7.53 -1.45 -10.21
CA VAL A 39 -6.84 -1.91 -11.42
C VAL A 39 -6.07 -0.76 -12.09
N VAL A 40 -6.69 0.39 -12.33
CA VAL A 40 -6.02 1.50 -13.04
C VAL A 40 -4.92 2.15 -12.20
N GLU A 41 -5.07 2.20 -10.88
CA GLU A 41 -4.03 2.68 -9.96
C GLU A 41 -2.85 1.72 -9.80
N TYR A 42 -3.07 0.42 -10.01
CA TYR A 42 -2.11 -0.63 -9.67
C TYR A 42 -0.69 -0.43 -10.21
N PRO A 43 -0.46 0.04 -11.47
CA PRO A 43 0.89 0.30 -11.96
C PRO A 43 1.62 1.41 -11.18
N ALA A 44 0.91 2.46 -10.75
CA ALA A 44 1.48 3.54 -9.94
C ALA A 44 1.89 3.03 -8.56
N ASP A 45 1.07 2.17 -7.97
CA ASP A 45 1.32 1.50 -6.69
C ASP A 45 2.53 0.54 -6.78
N LEU A 46 2.65 -0.22 -7.87
CA LEU A 46 3.82 -1.05 -8.16
C LEU A 46 5.09 -0.19 -8.25
N ALA A 47 5.04 0.94 -8.97
CA ALA A 47 6.17 1.85 -9.09
C ALA A 47 6.58 2.46 -7.73
N LYS A 48 5.61 2.85 -6.89
CA LYS A 48 5.86 3.33 -5.51
C LYS A 48 6.64 2.29 -4.70
N VAL A 49 6.14 1.07 -4.60
CA VAL A 49 6.75 0.02 -3.76
C VAL A 49 8.15 -0.34 -4.26
N ARG A 50 8.36 -0.43 -5.58
CA ARG A 50 9.70 -0.68 -6.18
C ARG A 50 10.70 0.44 -5.89
N LEU A 51 10.25 1.70 -5.90
CA LEU A 51 11.08 2.85 -5.55
C LEU A 51 11.42 2.93 -4.05
N GLN A 52 10.49 2.53 -3.17
CA GLN A 52 10.74 2.46 -1.73
C GLN A 52 11.69 1.29 -1.39
N ALA A 53 11.54 0.15 -2.05
CA ALA A 53 12.37 -1.04 -1.84
C ALA A 53 13.86 -0.81 -2.21
N GLN A 54 14.15 -0.08 -3.30
CA GLN A 54 15.53 0.20 -3.70
C GLN A 54 16.31 1.05 -2.67
N LEU A 55 15.64 1.79 -1.77
CA LEU A 55 16.29 2.62 -0.73
C LEU A 55 17.05 1.82 0.36
N LEU A 56 16.80 0.51 0.48
CA LEU A 56 17.55 -0.35 1.40
C LEU A 56 18.73 -1.07 0.74
N THR A 57 18.90 -0.89 -0.57
CA THR A 57 20.03 -1.43 -1.33
C THR A 57 21.24 -0.49 -1.15
N PRO A 58 22.39 -0.96 -0.63
CA PRO A 58 23.55 -0.11 -0.41
C PRO A 58 24.09 0.52 -1.70
N PRO A 59 24.64 1.74 -1.67
CA PRO A 59 25.20 2.42 -2.86
C PRO A 59 26.38 1.72 -3.54
N ALA A 60 26.93 0.66 -2.94
CA ALA A 60 28.08 -0.09 -3.47
C ALA A 60 27.74 -0.99 -4.69
N ASP A 61 26.45 -1.13 -5.02
CA ASP A 61 25.99 -1.75 -6.27
C ASP A 61 25.61 -0.60 -7.22
N GLU A 62 26.49 -0.30 -8.19
CA GLU A 62 26.79 1.05 -8.71
C GLU A 62 25.72 1.70 -9.63
N SER A 63 24.44 1.40 -9.46
CA SER A 63 23.38 2.20 -10.07
C SER A 63 22.10 2.17 -9.25
N GLN A 64 21.53 3.35 -8.98
CA GLN A 64 20.11 3.44 -8.60
C GLN A 64 19.29 2.81 -9.72
N ARG A 65 18.68 1.67 -9.41
CA ARG A 65 18.04 0.79 -10.39
C ARG A 65 16.99 1.51 -11.23
N PHE A 66 16.23 2.39 -10.58
CA PHE A 66 15.26 3.28 -11.22
C PHE A 66 15.59 4.73 -10.90
N LYS A 67 15.77 5.54 -11.95
CA LYS A 67 15.98 6.99 -11.84
C LYS A 67 14.71 7.75 -11.43
N GLY A 68 13.56 7.10 -11.50
CA GLY A 68 12.26 7.64 -11.10
C GLY A 68 11.10 6.71 -11.44
N PRO A 69 9.85 7.11 -11.17
CA PRO A 69 8.68 6.25 -11.33
C PRO A 69 8.42 5.83 -12.78
N MET A 70 8.55 6.76 -13.73
CA MET A 70 8.32 6.49 -15.15
C MET A 70 9.40 5.57 -15.74
N ASP A 71 10.65 5.68 -15.25
CA ASP A 71 11.74 4.76 -15.59
C ASP A 71 11.46 3.36 -15.01
N CYS A 72 10.98 3.27 -13.76
CA CYS A 72 10.52 2.01 -13.16
C CYS A 72 9.41 1.34 -13.98
N LEU A 73 8.37 2.08 -14.36
CA LEU A 73 7.28 1.57 -15.21
C LEU A 73 7.78 1.11 -16.58
N ARG A 74 8.61 1.92 -17.26
CA ARG A 74 9.15 1.60 -18.58
C ARG A 74 10.05 0.37 -18.56
N GLN A 75 10.92 0.25 -17.56
CA GLN A 75 11.75 -0.94 -17.36
C GLN A 75 10.89 -2.16 -17.04
N THR A 76 9.90 -2.04 -16.15
CA THR A 76 8.98 -3.13 -15.80
C THR A 76 8.23 -3.64 -17.03
N TRP A 77 7.67 -2.74 -17.86
CA TRP A 77 7.05 -3.12 -19.13
C TRP A 77 8.02 -3.85 -20.06
N LYS A 78 9.25 -3.35 -20.21
CA LYS A 78 10.25 -3.91 -21.12
C LYS A 78 10.77 -5.29 -20.67
N HIS A 79 10.87 -5.53 -19.36
CA HIS A 79 11.51 -6.74 -18.80
C HIS A 79 10.53 -7.79 -18.27
N GLU A 80 9.33 -7.40 -17.83
CA GLU A 80 8.31 -8.30 -17.26
C GLU A 80 7.00 -8.32 -18.08
N GLY A 81 6.88 -7.41 -19.06
CA GLY A 81 5.70 -7.27 -19.91
C GLY A 81 4.48 -6.69 -19.17
N PHE A 82 3.35 -6.63 -19.87
CA PHE A 82 2.06 -6.17 -19.33
C PHE A 82 1.66 -6.93 -18.06
N ARG A 83 1.88 -8.26 -18.02
CA ARG A 83 1.56 -9.10 -16.85
C ARG A 83 2.45 -8.82 -15.63
N GLY A 84 3.62 -8.21 -15.82
CA GLY A 84 4.48 -7.71 -14.75
C GLY A 84 3.88 -6.50 -14.04
N LEU A 85 3.26 -5.57 -14.79
CA LEU A 85 2.63 -4.38 -14.21
C LEU A 85 1.49 -4.72 -13.24
N TYR A 86 0.75 -5.80 -13.46
CA TYR A 86 -0.36 -6.25 -12.62
C TYR A 86 0.04 -7.37 -11.64
N ARG A 87 1.35 -7.57 -11.42
CA ARG A 87 1.87 -8.65 -10.58
C ARG A 87 1.59 -8.39 -9.10
N GLY A 88 0.61 -9.11 -8.58
CA GLY A 88 0.23 -9.08 -7.17
C GLY A 88 -1.13 -8.42 -6.92
N LEU A 89 -1.84 -7.97 -7.95
CA LEU A 89 -3.17 -7.34 -7.89
C LEU A 89 -4.22 -8.09 -7.05
N PRO A 90 -4.31 -9.44 -7.03
CA PRO A 90 -5.35 -10.13 -6.24
C PRO A 90 -5.24 -9.93 -4.72
N ALA A 91 -4.05 -9.69 -4.18
CA ALA A 91 -3.84 -9.43 -2.75
C ALA A 91 -4.48 -8.10 -2.28
N PRO A 92 -4.19 -6.93 -2.90
CA PRO A 92 -4.88 -5.68 -2.62
C PRO A 92 -6.39 -5.77 -2.80
N VAL A 93 -6.89 -6.34 -3.92
CA VAL A 93 -8.34 -6.41 -4.17
C VAL A 93 -9.08 -7.22 -3.10
N ALA A 94 -8.53 -8.36 -2.67
CA ALA A 94 -9.08 -9.09 -1.52
C ALA A 94 -8.86 -8.34 -0.19
N GLY A 95 -7.76 -7.62 -0.07
CA GLY A 95 -7.39 -6.81 1.07
C GLY A 95 -8.35 -5.66 1.33
N SER A 96 -8.65 -4.84 0.33
CA SER A 96 -9.50 -3.65 0.45
C SER A 96 -10.94 -4.01 0.86
N MET A 97 -11.48 -5.15 0.40
CA MET A 97 -12.76 -5.69 0.89
C MET A 97 -12.72 -6.04 2.39
N VAL A 98 -11.67 -6.75 2.82
CA VAL A 98 -11.51 -7.20 4.22
C VAL A 98 -11.20 -6.03 5.15
N GLU A 99 -10.36 -5.09 4.70
CA GLU A 99 -10.02 -3.82 5.36
C GLU A 99 -11.27 -2.99 5.60
N THR A 100 -12.08 -2.76 4.56
CA THR A 100 -13.34 -2.01 4.64
C THR A 100 -14.32 -2.65 5.62
N ALA A 101 -14.52 -3.96 5.54
CA ALA A 101 -15.41 -4.68 6.46
C ALA A 101 -14.92 -4.61 7.93
N ALA A 102 -13.63 -4.83 8.16
CA ALA A 102 -13.03 -4.74 9.50
C ALA A 102 -13.11 -3.33 10.07
N LEU A 103 -12.88 -2.30 9.24
CA LEU A 103 -12.94 -0.90 9.63
C LEU A 103 -14.37 -0.52 10.04
N PHE A 104 -15.40 -0.82 9.23
CA PHE A 104 -16.79 -0.50 9.56
C PHE A 104 -17.29 -1.21 10.84
N LEU A 105 -16.98 -2.50 10.99
CA LEU A 105 -17.38 -3.27 12.19
C LEU A 105 -16.69 -2.73 13.44
N SER A 106 -15.38 -2.50 13.38
CA SER A 106 -14.61 -1.98 14.51
C SER A 106 -15.02 -0.54 14.86
N TYR A 107 -15.25 0.29 13.85
CA TYR A 107 -15.69 1.68 14.04
C TYR A 107 -17.06 1.76 14.72
N SER A 108 -18.03 0.96 14.24
CA SER A 108 -19.35 0.86 14.86
C SER A 108 -19.27 0.38 16.31
N TYR A 109 -18.40 -0.61 16.58
CA TYR A 109 -18.15 -1.11 17.93
C TYR A 109 -17.57 -0.02 18.86
N PHE A 110 -16.50 0.67 18.44
CA PHE A 110 -15.89 1.73 19.26
C PHE A 110 -16.79 2.95 19.43
N GLN A 111 -17.60 3.33 18.43
CA GLN A 111 -18.63 4.37 18.60
C GLN A 111 -19.62 3.98 19.70
N ASN A 112 -20.13 2.75 19.69
CA ASN A 112 -21.09 2.27 20.69
C ASN A 112 -20.45 2.13 22.08
N LEU A 113 -19.19 1.72 22.15
CA LEU A 113 -18.41 1.70 23.38
C LEU A 113 -18.29 3.11 23.98
N ILE A 114 -17.91 4.11 23.18
CA ILE A 114 -17.78 5.50 23.64
C ILE A 114 -19.15 6.06 24.05
N ARG A 115 -20.23 5.82 23.28
CA ARG A 115 -21.61 6.19 23.67
C ARG A 115 -22.01 5.62 25.04
N THR A 116 -21.59 4.40 25.35
CA THR A 116 -21.94 3.70 26.61
C THR A 116 -21.19 4.27 27.82
N TYR A 117 -19.96 4.77 27.63
CA TYR A 117 -19.13 5.35 28.70
C TYR A 117 -19.11 6.88 28.73
N ALA A 118 -19.77 7.57 27.79
CA ALA A 118 -19.85 9.02 27.75
C ALA A 118 -20.85 9.54 28.82
N PRO A 119 -20.45 10.43 29.75
CA PRO A 119 -21.29 10.85 30.88
C PRO A 119 -22.38 11.88 30.52
N SER A 120 -22.71 12.09 29.24
CA SER A 120 -23.74 13.05 28.81
C SER A 120 -24.73 12.41 27.84
N PRO A 121 -26.01 12.24 28.24
CA PRO A 121 -27.07 11.70 27.37
C PRO A 121 -27.74 12.79 26.50
N SER A 122 -27.16 13.98 26.38
CA SER A 122 -27.85 15.18 25.87
C SER A 122 -27.69 15.45 24.37
N SER A 123 -26.87 14.69 23.66
CA SER A 123 -26.71 14.81 22.20
C SER A 123 -26.56 13.41 21.55
N PRO A 124 -27.39 13.04 20.55
CA PRO A 124 -27.29 11.75 19.88
C PRO A 124 -26.05 11.61 18.98
N GLU A 125 -25.39 12.73 18.68
CA GLU A 125 -24.17 12.80 17.88
C GLU A 125 -22.92 12.78 18.78
N LEU A 126 -21.94 11.93 18.45
CA LEU A 126 -20.62 11.92 19.08
C LEU A 126 -19.81 13.15 18.63
N THR A 127 -18.92 13.66 19.50
CA THR A 127 -18.05 14.79 19.13
C THR A 127 -16.95 14.38 18.16
N ILE A 128 -16.39 15.32 17.39
CA ILE A 128 -15.34 15.02 16.39
C ILE A 128 -14.12 14.32 17.02
N PRO A 129 -13.62 14.69 18.22
CA PRO A 129 -12.57 13.93 18.91
C PRO A 129 -12.99 12.50 19.30
N GLN A 130 -14.26 12.27 19.65
CA GLN A 130 -14.78 10.92 19.91
C GLN A 130 -14.90 10.08 18.64
N LEU A 131 -15.30 10.67 17.50
CA LEU A 131 -15.22 10.01 16.20
C LEU A 131 -13.77 9.65 15.84
N GLY A 132 -12.84 10.58 16.07
CA GLY A 132 -11.41 10.37 15.84
C GLY A 132 -10.84 9.24 16.71
N LEU A 133 -11.24 9.16 17.99
CA LEU A 133 -10.87 8.07 18.89
C LEU A 133 -11.46 6.72 18.45
N ALA A 134 -12.76 6.70 18.11
CA ALA A 134 -13.41 5.48 17.61
C ALA A 134 -12.76 4.97 16.32
N ALA A 135 -12.44 5.88 15.40
CA ALA A 135 -11.83 5.55 14.13
C ALA A 135 -10.34 5.18 14.29
N GLY A 136 -9.60 5.79 15.22
CA GLY A 136 -8.24 5.38 15.59
C GLY A 136 -8.20 3.97 16.20
N GLY A 137 -9.18 3.62 17.03
CA GLY A 137 -9.40 2.26 17.54
C GLY A 137 -9.76 1.28 16.42
N ALA A 138 -10.59 1.69 15.46
CA ALA A 138 -10.92 0.87 14.29
C ALA A 138 -9.68 0.63 13.41
N GLY A 139 -8.84 1.64 13.19
CA GLY A 139 -7.55 1.51 12.52
C GLY A 139 -6.58 0.58 13.27
N PHE A 140 -6.55 0.63 14.61
CA PHE A 140 -5.77 -0.31 15.42
C PHE A 140 -6.15 -1.76 15.11
N VAL A 141 -7.44 -2.10 15.17
CA VAL A 141 -7.93 -3.47 14.88
C VAL A 141 -7.65 -3.86 13.42
N THR A 142 -7.95 -2.97 12.49
CA THR A 142 -7.76 -3.19 11.04
C THR A 142 -6.28 -3.45 10.71
N SER A 143 -5.33 -2.80 11.39
CA SER A 143 -3.90 -2.99 11.18
C SER A 143 -3.41 -4.43 11.43
N PHE A 144 -4.06 -5.22 12.30
CA PHE A 144 -3.72 -6.62 12.53
C PHE A 144 -4.11 -7.52 11.35
N ILE A 145 -5.21 -7.19 10.68
CA ILE A 145 -5.75 -7.93 9.53
C ILE A 145 -5.01 -7.51 8.26
N LEU A 146 -4.66 -6.22 8.15
CA LEU A 146 -4.07 -5.65 6.95
C LEU A 146 -2.57 -5.97 6.79
N THR A 147 -1.77 -5.97 7.86
CA THR A 147 -0.32 -6.26 7.78
C THR A 147 0.02 -7.53 6.99
N PRO A 148 -0.59 -8.72 7.24
CA PRO A 148 -0.24 -9.93 6.49
C PRO A 148 -0.60 -9.83 4.99
N ILE A 149 -1.67 -9.11 4.64
CA ILE A 149 -2.11 -8.95 3.26
C ILE A 149 -1.16 -8.00 2.50
N GLU A 150 -0.78 -6.90 3.14
CA GLU A 150 0.17 -5.94 2.58
C GLU A 150 1.59 -6.52 2.47
N LEU A 151 2.03 -7.32 3.44
CA LEU A 151 3.32 -8.03 3.35
C LEU A 151 3.38 -8.89 2.08
N VAL A 152 2.31 -9.63 1.79
CA VAL A 152 2.19 -10.46 0.59
C VAL A 152 2.14 -9.60 -0.68
N LYS A 153 1.34 -8.52 -0.71
CA LYS A 153 1.31 -7.53 -1.81
C LYS A 153 2.74 -7.03 -2.11
N CYS A 154 3.43 -6.50 -1.10
CA CYS A 154 4.76 -5.93 -1.22
C CYS A 154 5.80 -6.96 -1.71
N LYS A 155 5.82 -8.18 -1.14
CA LYS A 155 6.71 -9.25 -1.61
C LYS A 155 6.44 -9.63 -3.09
N MET A 156 5.17 -9.81 -3.48
CA MET A 156 4.81 -10.12 -4.88
C MET A 156 5.28 -9.05 -5.88
N GLN A 157 5.21 -7.78 -5.48
CA GLN A 157 5.54 -6.62 -6.32
C GLN A 157 7.05 -6.48 -6.59
N VAL A 158 7.92 -6.98 -5.69
CA VAL A 158 9.39 -6.84 -5.81
C VAL A 158 10.13 -8.10 -6.29
N GLN A 159 9.53 -9.29 -6.21
CA GLN A 159 10.13 -10.57 -6.65
C GLN A 159 10.89 -10.51 -7.98
N LEU A 160 10.25 -9.97 -9.02
CA LEU A 160 10.82 -9.93 -10.37
C LEU A 160 11.85 -8.82 -10.60
N MET A 161 12.06 -7.92 -9.61
CA MET A 161 13.18 -6.99 -9.66
C MET A 161 14.47 -7.81 -9.80
N ASN A 162 14.82 -8.68 -8.86
CA ASN A 162 16.17 -9.26 -8.89
C ASN A 162 16.36 -10.38 -9.92
N THR A 163 15.28 -11.00 -10.41
CA THR A 163 15.32 -11.94 -11.54
C THR A 163 15.93 -11.31 -12.82
N SER A 164 15.75 -10.01 -13.05
CA SER A 164 16.28 -9.36 -14.26
C SER A 164 17.82 -9.27 -14.31
N MET A 165 18.53 -9.47 -13.20
CA MET A 165 20.00 -9.57 -13.21
C MET A 165 20.51 -10.94 -13.65
N SER A 166 19.78 -12.02 -13.33
CA SER A 166 20.14 -13.38 -13.78
C SER A 166 20.05 -13.54 -15.31
N ALA A 167 19.19 -12.74 -15.96
CA ALA A 167 19.09 -12.66 -17.41
C ALA A 167 20.20 -11.83 -18.09
N ARG A 168 21.14 -11.22 -17.35
CA ARG A 168 22.34 -10.60 -17.92
C ARG A 168 23.34 -11.70 -18.30
N VAL A 169 23.04 -12.39 -19.40
CA VAL A 169 24.00 -13.25 -20.10
C VAL A 169 25.29 -12.44 -20.29
N PRO A 170 26.44 -12.87 -19.73
CA PRO A 170 27.69 -12.19 -20.02
C PRO A 170 27.91 -12.25 -21.53
N PRO A 171 28.37 -11.16 -22.19
CA PRO A 171 28.53 -11.16 -23.64
C PRO A 171 29.40 -12.35 -24.04
N ILE A 172 28.95 -13.12 -25.05
CA ILE A 172 29.52 -14.42 -25.45
C ILE A 172 31.04 -14.34 -25.78
N HIS A 173 31.55 -13.13 -25.99
CA HIS A 173 32.96 -12.81 -26.23
C HIS A 173 33.83 -12.75 -24.95
N ALA A 174 33.25 -12.78 -23.74
CA ALA A 174 33.95 -12.80 -22.47
C ALA A 174 34.32 -14.23 -22.03
N VAL A 175 35.08 -14.95 -22.86
CA VAL A 175 35.70 -16.22 -22.45
C VAL A 175 36.60 -15.93 -21.23
N PRO A 176 36.40 -16.60 -20.08
CA PRO A 176 37.28 -16.43 -18.94
C PRO A 176 38.73 -16.71 -19.34
N LYS A 177 39.68 -15.87 -18.93
CA LYS A 177 41.10 -16.00 -19.33
C LYS A 177 41.69 -17.38 -19.01
N SER A 178 41.15 -18.06 -17.99
CA SER A 178 41.45 -19.45 -17.63
C SER A 178 41.07 -20.46 -18.73
N VAL A 179 39.92 -20.30 -19.37
CA VAL A 179 39.45 -21.17 -20.46
C VAL A 179 40.23 -20.91 -21.75
N ALA A 180 40.57 -19.64 -22.03
CA ALA A 180 41.42 -19.27 -23.16
C ALA A 180 42.88 -19.75 -23.00
N ALA A 181 43.36 -19.92 -21.76
CA ALA A 181 44.64 -20.57 -21.47
C ALA A 181 44.56 -22.09 -21.65
N LEU A 182 43.48 -22.72 -21.20
CA LEU A 182 43.27 -24.17 -21.33
C LEU A 182 43.20 -24.62 -22.80
N ALA A 183 42.58 -23.81 -23.67
CA ALA A 183 42.50 -24.07 -25.12
C ALA A 183 43.84 -23.96 -25.89
N ARG A 184 44.94 -23.58 -25.22
CA ARG A 184 46.29 -23.48 -25.80
C ARG A 184 47.28 -24.52 -25.25
N ALA A 185 46.85 -25.37 -24.32
CA ALA A 185 47.69 -26.43 -23.77
C ALA A 185 47.71 -27.65 -24.70
N PRO A 186 48.89 -28.26 -24.99
CA PRO A 186 48.96 -29.51 -25.74
C PRO A 186 48.23 -30.65 -25.01
N LEU A 187 47.36 -31.38 -25.73
CA LEU A 187 46.57 -32.48 -25.19
C LEU A 187 47.40 -33.77 -25.01
N THR A 188 48.29 -33.79 -24.01
CA THR A 188 49.04 -34.99 -23.61
C THR A 188 49.22 -35.08 -22.09
N THR A 189 48.18 -35.52 -21.38
CA THR A 189 48.24 -36.42 -20.19
C THR A 189 46.87 -36.47 -19.49
N PRO A 190 46.37 -37.65 -19.06
CA PRO A 190 45.19 -37.72 -18.21
C PRO A 190 45.56 -37.33 -16.78
N SER A 191 44.86 -36.35 -16.22
CA SER A 191 45.03 -35.93 -14.81
C SER A 191 43.74 -36.18 -14.03
N PRO A 192 43.82 -36.53 -12.72
CA PRO A 192 42.66 -36.98 -11.92
C PRO A 192 41.64 -35.88 -11.59
N ILE A 193 41.79 -34.69 -12.19
CA ILE A 193 40.86 -33.57 -12.05
C ILE A 193 39.53 -33.85 -12.78
N PHE A 194 39.56 -34.70 -13.81
CA PHE A 194 38.37 -34.99 -14.64
C PHE A 194 37.26 -35.73 -13.87
N ASP A 195 37.62 -36.66 -12.97
CA ASP A 195 36.64 -37.39 -12.15
C ASP A 195 35.94 -36.47 -11.13
N HIS A 196 36.63 -35.44 -10.64
CA HIS A 196 36.04 -34.49 -9.69
C HIS A 196 35.02 -33.53 -10.33
N ILE A 197 35.00 -33.44 -11.67
CA ILE A 197 34.03 -32.65 -12.45
C ILE A 197 32.77 -33.46 -12.78
N LEU A 198 32.90 -34.79 -12.92
CA LEU A 198 31.78 -35.69 -13.24
C LEU A 198 31.07 -36.27 -11.99
N GLY A 199 31.70 -36.18 -10.81
CA GLY A 199 31.21 -36.77 -9.55
C GLY A 199 30.13 -35.99 -8.77
N SER A 200 29.65 -34.83 -9.23
CA SER A 200 28.60 -34.07 -8.54
C SER A 200 27.29 -34.03 -9.34
N SER A 201 26.32 -34.84 -8.92
CA SER A 201 24.97 -34.89 -9.50
C SER A 201 24.31 -33.51 -9.51
N PRO A 202 23.98 -32.90 -10.67
CA PRO A 202 23.35 -31.60 -10.75
C PRO A 202 21.82 -31.72 -10.59
N THR A 203 21.36 -32.31 -9.47
CA THR A 203 19.94 -32.38 -9.11
C THR A 203 19.44 -31.04 -8.58
N SER A 204 19.36 -30.03 -9.46
CA SER A 204 18.50 -28.83 -9.36
C SER A 204 18.72 -27.84 -10.51
N SER A 205 18.81 -28.34 -11.76
CA SER A 205 18.51 -27.50 -12.93
C SER A 205 17.07 -27.77 -13.38
N LEU A 206 16.37 -26.72 -13.80
CA LEU A 206 14.94 -26.69 -14.16
C LEU A 206 13.93 -26.62 -13.00
N ASP A 207 13.95 -25.50 -12.27
CA ASP A 207 12.72 -24.71 -12.17
C ASP A 207 12.98 -23.26 -12.57
N ARG A 208 12.94 -22.98 -13.88
CA ARG A 208 12.78 -21.60 -14.41
C ARG A 208 11.31 -21.18 -14.40
N GLY A 209 10.50 -21.78 -13.53
CA GLY A 209 9.07 -21.62 -13.46
C GLY A 209 8.64 -20.34 -12.80
N ARG A 210 7.41 -19.96 -13.15
CA ARG A 210 6.64 -18.80 -12.69
C ARG A 210 6.98 -18.39 -11.23
N PRO A 211 7.48 -17.17 -10.99
CA PRO A 211 7.81 -16.69 -9.64
C PRO A 211 6.62 -16.81 -8.67
N PRO A 212 6.88 -17.13 -7.38
CA PRO A 212 5.93 -17.77 -6.49
C PRO A 212 4.62 -16.99 -6.31
N GLY A 213 3.51 -17.73 -6.29
CA GLY A 213 2.18 -17.19 -6.04
C GLY A 213 1.93 -16.89 -4.56
N LEU A 214 0.80 -16.23 -4.28
CA LEU A 214 0.37 -15.79 -2.96
C LEU A 214 0.53 -16.87 -1.87
N VAL A 215 -0.02 -18.07 -2.09
CA VAL A 215 0.03 -19.19 -1.14
C VAL A 215 1.47 -19.66 -0.89
N ALA A 216 2.33 -19.62 -1.90
CA ALA A 216 3.73 -20.00 -1.76
C ALA A 216 4.52 -19.00 -0.89
N ILE A 217 4.22 -17.70 -1.00
CA ILE A 217 4.84 -16.63 -0.18
C ILE A 217 4.39 -16.71 1.27
N VAL A 218 3.10 -16.98 1.50
CA VAL A 218 2.56 -17.20 2.86
C VAL A 218 3.22 -18.44 3.47
N ARG A 219 3.26 -19.56 2.73
CA ARG A 219 3.89 -20.81 3.19
C ARG A 219 5.39 -20.65 3.46
N SER A 220 6.14 -19.98 2.59
CA SER A 220 7.58 -19.74 2.80
C SER A 220 7.82 -18.81 3.98
N THR A 221 7.04 -17.73 4.12
CA THR A 221 7.16 -16.80 5.26
C THR A 221 6.88 -17.51 6.58
N ILE A 222 5.83 -18.35 6.66
CA ILE A 222 5.55 -19.17 7.85
C ILE A 222 6.66 -20.19 8.10
N ALA A 223 7.22 -20.84 7.07
CA ALA A 223 8.30 -21.81 7.23
C ALA A 223 9.62 -21.17 7.71
N SER A 224 9.94 -19.97 7.25
CA SER A 224 11.21 -19.28 7.57
C SER A 224 11.16 -18.45 8.86
N HIS A 225 10.00 -17.84 9.17
CA HIS A 225 9.85 -16.86 10.26
C HIS A 225 8.75 -17.22 11.27
N GLY A 226 8.06 -18.35 11.09
CA GLY A 226 6.87 -18.70 11.83
C GLY A 226 5.68 -17.78 11.52
N ILE A 227 4.55 -18.03 12.19
CA ILE A 227 3.31 -17.25 12.02
C ILE A 227 3.53 -15.75 12.27
N ARG A 228 4.39 -15.39 13.24
CA ARG A 228 4.73 -14.00 13.56
C ARG A 228 5.43 -13.26 12.40
N GLY A 229 6.07 -13.97 11.48
CA GLY A 229 6.68 -13.38 10.28
C GLY A 229 5.66 -12.66 9.37
N LEU A 230 4.39 -13.03 9.43
CA LEU A 230 3.31 -12.37 8.69
C LEU A 230 3.00 -10.95 9.18
N TRP A 231 3.41 -10.60 10.41
CA TRP A 231 3.27 -9.24 10.98
C TRP A 231 4.54 -8.38 10.82
N LEU A 232 5.44 -8.74 9.89
CA LEU A 232 6.59 -7.91 9.56
C LEU A 232 6.14 -6.53 9.05
N GLY A 233 6.65 -5.48 9.68
CA GLY A 233 6.27 -4.09 9.39
C GLY A 233 5.04 -3.58 10.14
N HIS A 234 4.41 -4.39 11.01
CA HIS A 234 3.16 -4.02 11.70
C HIS A 234 3.22 -2.69 12.46
N THR A 235 4.35 -2.30 13.06
CA THR A 235 4.52 -0.97 13.69
C THR A 235 4.25 0.18 12.71
N GLY A 236 4.68 0.05 11.45
CA GLY A 236 4.42 1.04 10.41
C GLY A 236 2.98 1.01 9.92
N THR A 237 2.37 -0.18 9.78
CA THR A 237 0.93 -0.32 9.49
C THR A 237 0.09 0.34 10.58
N LEU A 238 0.37 0.02 11.85
CA LEU A 238 -0.35 0.57 13.00
C LEU A 238 -0.23 2.10 13.07
N LEU A 239 0.98 2.64 12.83
CA LEU A 239 1.20 4.08 12.81
C LEU A 239 0.46 4.76 11.65
N ARG A 240 0.36 4.11 10.48
CA ARG A 240 -0.47 4.57 9.35
C ARG A 240 -1.96 4.57 9.69
N GLU A 241 -2.49 3.43 10.15
CA GLU A 241 -3.93 3.24 10.37
C GLU A 241 -4.46 4.12 11.51
N THR A 242 -3.88 3.99 12.70
CA THR A 242 -4.32 4.73 13.88
C THR A 242 -3.95 6.21 13.77
N GLY A 243 -2.69 6.51 13.40
CA GLY A 243 -2.21 7.89 13.28
C GLY A 243 -2.85 8.63 12.12
N GLY A 244 -3.15 7.96 11.01
CA GLY A 244 -3.67 8.59 9.80
C GLY A 244 -5.12 8.98 9.97
N THR A 245 -5.88 8.12 10.63
CA THR A 245 -7.24 8.41 11.03
C THR A 245 -7.31 9.57 12.03
N ALA A 246 -6.47 9.59 13.07
CA ALA A 246 -6.40 10.72 14.00
C ALA A 246 -6.02 12.04 13.30
N SER A 247 -5.03 11.99 12.40
CA SER A 247 -4.57 13.13 11.60
C SER A 247 -5.66 13.64 10.65
N TRP A 248 -6.39 12.74 10.00
CA TRP A 248 -7.51 13.06 9.11
C TRP A 248 -8.61 13.84 9.85
N PHE A 249 -9.04 13.35 11.02
CA PHE A 249 -10.08 14.02 11.81
C PHE A 249 -9.60 15.38 12.33
N ALA A 250 -8.39 15.48 12.89
CA ALA A 250 -7.85 16.75 13.40
C ALA A 250 -7.72 17.82 12.30
N VAL A 251 -7.22 17.45 11.11
CA VAL A 251 -7.14 18.37 9.96
C VAL A 251 -8.55 18.69 9.43
N LYS A 252 -9.48 17.74 9.43
CA LYS A 252 -10.83 17.96 8.93
C LYS A 252 -11.58 18.95 9.83
N GLU A 253 -11.43 18.83 11.14
CA GLU A 253 -11.97 19.74 12.14
C GLU A 253 -11.40 21.16 11.98
N GLY A 254 -10.07 21.30 11.87
CA GLY A 254 -9.43 22.60 11.66
C GLY A 254 -9.86 23.30 10.37
N VAL A 255 -9.91 22.57 9.25
CA VAL A 255 -10.36 23.13 7.95
C VAL A 255 -11.86 23.45 7.98
N ALA A 256 -12.69 22.58 8.58
CA ALA A 256 -14.12 22.82 8.73
C ALA A 256 -14.41 24.11 9.51
N SER A 257 -13.77 24.29 10.68
CA SER A 257 -13.92 25.48 11.51
C SER A 257 -13.50 26.75 10.76
N ALA A 258 -12.36 26.73 10.08
CA ALA A 258 -11.89 27.89 9.29
C ALA A 258 -12.84 28.26 8.13
N LEU A 259 -13.47 27.29 7.47
CA LEU A 259 -14.46 27.54 6.42
C LEU A 259 -15.77 28.09 7.01
N LEU A 260 -16.24 27.54 8.12
CA LEU A 260 -17.46 27.99 8.81
C LEU A 260 -17.29 29.39 9.40
N GLU A 261 -16.17 29.71 10.04
CA GLU A 261 -15.84 31.06 10.52
C GLU A 261 -15.85 32.08 9.38
N ARG A 262 -15.26 31.74 8.23
CA ARG A 262 -15.25 32.60 7.04
C ARG A 262 -16.65 32.85 6.46
N ARG A 263 -17.58 31.89 6.58
CA ARG A 263 -18.93 31.96 6.02
C ARG A 263 -19.97 32.55 6.99
N LEU A 264 -19.85 32.27 8.28
CA LEU A 264 -20.84 32.62 9.32
C LEU A 264 -20.39 33.80 10.21
N GLY A 265 -19.12 34.18 10.14
CA GLY A 265 -18.51 35.26 10.90
C GLY A 265 -18.07 34.84 12.31
N PRO A 266 -17.13 35.59 12.93
CA PRO A 266 -16.76 35.38 14.33
C PRO A 266 -17.98 35.60 15.23
N ASN A 267 -18.12 34.76 16.27
CA ASN A 267 -19.23 34.69 17.24
C ASN A 267 -20.49 33.88 16.85
N ARG A 268 -20.49 33.09 15.77
CA ARG A 268 -21.43 31.96 15.63
C ARG A 268 -20.70 30.64 15.84
N PHE A 269 -20.63 30.19 17.10
CA PHE A 269 -20.06 28.89 17.46
C PHE A 269 -20.72 27.78 16.64
N PRO A 270 -19.98 27.08 15.76
CA PRO A 270 -20.57 26.04 14.95
C PRO A 270 -20.83 24.81 15.83
N GLY A 271 -22.07 24.32 15.78
CA GLY A 271 -22.34 22.90 15.97
C GLY A 271 -21.61 22.04 14.92
N PRO A 272 -21.79 20.71 14.95
CA PRO A 272 -20.93 19.76 14.25
C PRO A 272 -20.72 20.01 12.73
N SER A 273 -19.72 19.31 12.16
CA SER A 273 -19.33 19.41 10.74
C SER A 273 -20.44 19.09 9.72
N SER A 274 -21.65 18.74 10.17
CA SER A 274 -22.90 18.70 9.41
C SER A 274 -23.31 20.07 8.82
N ALA A 275 -22.76 21.19 9.32
CA ALA A 275 -23.02 22.54 8.79
C ALA A 275 -22.28 22.88 7.47
N LEU A 276 -21.34 22.03 7.01
CA LEU A 276 -20.56 22.25 5.79
C LEU A 276 -21.38 22.02 4.51
N LEU A 277 -21.18 22.86 3.50
CA LEU A 277 -21.67 22.58 2.15
C LEU A 277 -20.95 21.35 1.55
N PRO A 278 -21.56 20.60 0.60
CA PRO A 278 -20.94 19.41 0.02
C PRO A 278 -19.54 19.65 -0.56
N TRP A 279 -19.32 20.79 -1.22
CA TRP A 279 -18.02 21.17 -1.77
C TRP A 279 -17.02 21.59 -0.67
N GLU A 280 -17.47 22.23 0.41
CA GLU A 280 -16.63 22.58 1.58
C GLU A 280 -16.15 21.29 2.27
N SER A 281 -17.05 20.32 2.45
CA SER A 281 -16.72 19.00 2.98
C SER A 281 -15.77 18.21 2.08
N ALA A 282 -15.95 18.30 0.75
CA ALA A 282 -15.04 17.67 -0.22
C ALA A 282 -13.62 18.30 -0.19
N VAL A 283 -13.53 19.63 -0.13
CA VAL A 283 -12.24 20.35 0.01
C VAL A 283 -11.57 20.03 1.35
N ALA A 284 -12.33 20.03 2.46
CA ALA A 284 -11.81 19.65 3.77
C ALA A 284 -11.30 18.19 3.76
N GLY A 285 -12.05 17.25 3.18
CA GLY A 285 -11.63 15.86 3.02
C GLY A 285 -10.35 15.71 2.17
N ALA A 286 -10.24 16.43 1.05
CA ALA A 286 -9.06 16.40 0.19
C ALA A 286 -7.80 16.94 0.91
N ILE A 287 -7.93 18.05 1.66
CA ILE A 287 -6.84 18.63 2.45
C ILE A 287 -6.44 17.68 3.59
N SER A 288 -7.40 17.10 4.32
CA SER A 288 -7.14 16.08 5.34
C SER A 288 -6.43 14.86 4.79
N GLY A 289 -6.83 14.39 3.60
CA GLY A 289 -6.18 13.27 2.92
C GLY A 289 -4.73 13.58 2.56
N ALA A 290 -4.48 14.73 1.94
CA ALA A 290 -3.14 15.16 1.60
C ALA A 290 -2.25 15.32 2.85
N ALA A 291 -2.77 15.96 3.91
CA ALA A 291 -2.04 16.17 5.16
C ALA A 291 -1.74 14.84 5.89
N CYS A 292 -2.72 13.93 5.98
CA CYS A 292 -2.57 12.59 6.54
C CYS A 292 -1.50 11.78 5.77
N VAL A 293 -1.60 11.74 4.44
CA VAL A 293 -0.62 11.04 3.58
C VAL A 293 0.77 11.62 3.79
N LEU A 294 0.93 12.95 3.84
CA LEU A 294 2.23 13.59 4.07
C LEU A 294 2.79 13.29 5.46
N ALA A 295 1.99 13.42 6.53
CA ALA A 295 2.44 13.23 7.90
C ALA A 295 2.97 11.81 8.17
N LEU A 296 2.39 10.80 7.53
CA LEU A 296 2.70 9.38 7.79
C LEU A 296 3.42 8.69 6.64
N TYR A 297 3.71 9.41 5.56
CA TYR A 297 4.52 8.93 4.45
C TYR A 297 5.87 8.31 4.89
N PRO A 298 6.58 8.85 5.90
CA PRO A 298 7.80 8.21 6.41
C PRO A 298 7.55 6.81 6.97
N ALA A 299 6.44 6.60 7.69
CA ALA A 299 6.09 5.31 8.29
C ALA A 299 5.74 4.27 7.22
N ASP A 300 4.94 4.68 6.23
CA ASP A 300 4.67 3.93 4.99
C ASP A 300 5.96 3.50 4.29
N THR A 301 6.90 4.42 4.16
CA THR A 301 8.14 4.19 3.41
C THR A 301 9.06 3.20 4.10
N VAL A 302 9.27 3.28 5.42
CA VAL A 302 10.07 2.23 6.10
C VAL A 302 9.30 0.91 6.22
N LYS A 303 7.96 0.92 6.35
CA LYS A 303 7.12 -0.28 6.31
C LYS A 303 7.30 -1.05 5.01
N SER A 304 7.01 -0.43 3.86
CA SER A 304 7.13 -1.07 2.55
C SER A 304 8.58 -1.50 2.26
N ALA A 305 9.56 -0.74 2.74
CA ALA A 305 10.97 -1.13 2.66
C ALA A 305 11.29 -2.37 3.51
N MET A 306 10.86 -2.44 4.78
CA MET A 306 11.01 -3.63 5.64
C MET A 306 10.35 -4.87 5.05
N GLN A 307 9.15 -4.72 4.47
CA GLN A 307 8.38 -5.81 3.86
C GLN A 307 9.02 -6.35 2.57
N THR A 308 9.97 -5.62 1.98
CA THR A 308 10.64 -5.97 0.71
C THR A 308 12.13 -6.29 0.87
N GLU A 309 12.76 -5.93 1.99
CA GLU A 309 14.21 -6.12 2.22
C GLU A 309 14.64 -7.59 2.08
N GLU A 310 13.91 -8.55 2.66
CA GLU A 310 14.22 -9.98 2.57
C GLU A 310 14.21 -10.49 1.12
N GLU A 311 13.19 -10.12 0.34
CA GLU A 311 13.03 -10.53 -1.05
C GLU A 311 14.15 -9.94 -1.93
N LEU A 312 14.57 -8.71 -1.65
CA LEU A 312 15.72 -8.10 -2.33
C LEU A 312 17.06 -8.72 -1.92
N LEU A 313 17.24 -9.12 -0.66
CA LEU A 313 18.48 -9.72 -0.16
C LEU A 313 18.65 -11.19 -0.55
N SER A 314 17.56 -11.94 -0.66
CA SER A 314 17.55 -13.40 -0.95
C SER A 314 18.22 -13.78 -2.28
N HIS A 315 18.31 -12.85 -3.22
CA HIS A 315 18.88 -13.04 -4.56
C HIS A 315 20.30 -12.46 -4.74
N ARG A 316 20.98 -12.05 -3.66
CA ARG A 316 22.40 -11.61 -3.74
C ARG A 316 23.34 -12.80 -3.93
N PRO A 317 24.48 -12.63 -4.62
CA PRO A 317 25.48 -13.69 -4.78
C PRO A 317 25.99 -14.20 -3.42
N ALA A 318 26.19 -15.51 -3.32
CA ALA A 318 26.49 -16.24 -2.09
C ALA A 318 27.70 -15.69 -1.30
N SER A 319 28.64 -15.00 -1.97
CA SER A 319 29.78 -14.31 -1.35
C SER A 319 29.40 -13.27 -0.29
N THR A 320 28.17 -12.75 -0.29
CA THR A 320 27.69 -11.75 0.67
C THR A 320 26.68 -12.31 1.68
N GLN A 321 26.32 -13.60 1.56
CA GLN A 321 25.17 -14.21 2.24
C GLN A 321 25.48 -14.70 3.66
N GLY A 322 26.75 -14.66 4.08
CA GLY A 322 27.23 -15.25 5.35
C GLY A 322 26.86 -14.51 6.65
N ARG A 323 26.30 -13.30 6.59
CA ARG A 323 25.76 -12.61 7.79
C ARG A 323 24.26 -12.81 7.87
N LYS A 324 23.79 -13.57 8.88
CA LYS A 324 22.41 -13.43 9.38
C LYS A 324 22.22 -11.98 9.84
N LEU A 325 21.54 -11.16 9.05
CA LEU A 325 21.15 -9.83 9.51
C LEU A 325 20.22 -10.00 10.73
N ALA A 326 20.41 -9.15 11.74
CA ALA A 326 19.48 -9.07 12.86
C ALA A 326 18.07 -8.73 12.32
N PRO A 327 16.99 -9.25 12.93
CA PRO A 327 15.64 -9.07 12.41
C PRO A 327 15.35 -7.58 12.18
N PRO A 328 14.81 -7.21 11.00
CA PRO A 328 14.56 -5.82 10.66
C PRO A 328 13.56 -5.22 11.65
N SER A 329 13.97 -4.11 12.26
CA SER A 329 13.17 -3.35 13.23
C SER A 329 12.82 -2.00 12.63
N PHE A 330 11.61 -1.50 12.88
CA PHE A 330 11.12 -0.23 12.36
C PHE A 330 12.09 0.92 12.62
N TYR A 331 12.52 1.11 13.87
CA TYR A 331 13.47 2.16 14.25
C TYR A 331 14.85 2.00 13.60
N ARG A 332 15.36 0.77 13.49
CA ARG A 332 16.66 0.52 12.82
C ARG A 332 16.58 0.80 11.32
N THR A 333 15.47 0.45 10.69
CA THR A 333 15.24 0.68 9.26
C THR A 333 15.05 2.17 8.99
N PHE A 334 14.24 2.86 9.80
CA PHE A 334 14.11 4.32 9.77
C PHE A 334 15.46 5.02 9.91
N ALA A 335 16.25 4.67 10.93
CA ALA A 335 17.57 5.28 11.16
C ALA A 335 18.54 5.00 10.00
N LYS A 336 18.58 3.77 9.47
CA LYS A 336 19.37 3.40 8.28
C LYS A 336 18.98 4.21 7.05
N MET A 337 17.68 4.33 6.77
CA MET A 337 17.16 5.10 5.62
C MET A 337 17.44 6.59 5.77
N TYR A 338 17.23 7.15 6.96
CA TYR A 338 17.50 8.56 7.25
C TYR A 338 19.00 8.88 7.16
N ALA A 339 19.88 8.02 7.68
CA ALA A 339 21.33 8.20 7.57
C ALA A 339 21.85 8.09 6.12
N THR A 340 21.20 7.27 5.27
CA THR A 340 21.67 7.01 3.89
C THR A 340 21.10 8.00 2.87
N HIS A 341 19.84 8.44 3.06
CA HIS A 341 19.09 9.22 2.06
C HIS A 341 18.39 10.48 2.63
N GLY A 342 18.53 10.75 3.94
CA GLY A 342 17.89 11.86 4.63
C GLY A 342 16.37 11.85 4.54
N VAL A 343 15.77 13.02 4.72
CA VAL A 343 14.32 13.24 4.57
C VAL A 343 13.84 12.86 3.17
N ARG A 344 14.63 13.13 2.12
CA ARG A 344 14.27 12.78 0.72
C ARG A 344 14.03 11.28 0.52
N GLY A 345 14.80 10.42 1.20
CA GLY A 345 14.56 8.98 1.19
C GLY A 345 13.22 8.60 1.82
N LEU A 346 12.89 9.20 2.98
CA LEU A 346 11.63 8.94 3.69
C LEU A 346 10.38 9.37 2.90
N TYR A 347 10.51 10.27 1.92
CA TYR A 347 9.42 10.75 1.06
C TYR A 347 9.48 10.20 -0.39
N ALA A 348 10.31 9.18 -0.66
CA ALA A 348 10.41 8.60 -2.00
C ALA A 348 9.08 7.98 -2.47
N GLY A 349 8.65 8.35 -3.68
CA GLY A 349 7.36 7.91 -4.23
C GLY A 349 6.14 8.70 -3.72
N CYS A 350 6.29 9.69 -2.85
CA CYS A 350 5.16 10.49 -2.34
C CYS A 350 4.38 11.16 -3.48
N GLY A 351 5.10 11.71 -4.47
CA GLY A 351 4.50 12.24 -5.70
C GLY A 351 3.65 11.22 -6.47
N MET A 352 4.00 9.93 -6.47
CA MET A 352 3.15 8.89 -7.11
C MET A 352 1.86 8.65 -6.34
N THR A 353 1.87 8.82 -5.02
CA THR A 353 0.66 8.70 -4.18
C THR A 353 -0.30 9.86 -4.46
N VAL A 354 0.21 11.06 -4.72
CA VAL A 354 -0.61 12.22 -5.14
C VAL A 354 -1.10 12.07 -6.58
N VAL A 355 -0.22 11.68 -7.51
CA VAL A 355 -0.54 11.52 -8.93
C VAL A 355 -1.59 10.43 -9.18
N ARG A 356 -1.63 9.34 -8.39
CA ARG A 356 -2.66 8.30 -8.54
C ARG A 356 -4.05 8.72 -8.03
N ALA A 357 -4.11 9.59 -7.02
CA ALA A 357 -5.36 9.93 -6.35
C ALA A 357 -6.37 10.66 -7.26
N VAL A 358 -5.89 11.52 -8.17
CA VAL A 358 -6.76 12.30 -9.07
C VAL A 358 -7.43 11.40 -10.14
N PRO A 359 -6.72 10.54 -10.90
CA PRO A 359 -7.36 9.57 -11.80
C PRO A 359 -8.27 8.59 -11.06
N SER A 360 -7.83 8.07 -9.90
CA SER A 360 -8.59 7.14 -9.04
C SER A 360 -10.00 7.66 -8.76
N SER A 361 -10.09 8.86 -8.16
CA SER A 361 -11.37 9.46 -7.79
C SER A 361 -12.26 9.69 -9.02
N GLY A 362 -11.69 10.16 -10.13
CA GLY A 362 -12.43 10.33 -11.39
C GLY A 362 -12.98 9.02 -11.97
N ILE A 363 -12.22 7.93 -11.89
CA ILE A 363 -12.63 6.62 -12.40
C ILE A 363 -13.75 6.02 -11.55
N VAL A 364 -13.69 6.14 -10.23
CA VAL A 364 -14.78 5.68 -9.35
C VAL A 364 -16.09 6.36 -9.73
N PHE A 365 -16.12 7.69 -9.89
CA PHE A 365 -17.33 8.42 -10.30
C PHE A 365 -17.78 8.00 -11.70
N VAL A 366 -16.90 8.01 -12.71
CA VAL A 366 -17.28 7.65 -14.10
C VAL A 366 -17.83 6.22 -14.21
N VAL A 367 -17.25 5.26 -13.49
CA VAL A 367 -17.69 3.86 -13.52
C VAL A 367 -18.98 3.68 -12.71
N TYR A 368 -19.10 4.32 -11.54
CA TYR A 368 -20.31 4.28 -10.72
C TYR A 368 -21.50 4.94 -11.45
N ASP A 369 -21.36 6.18 -11.91
CA ASP A 369 -22.41 6.92 -12.62
C ASP A 369 -22.82 6.19 -13.91
N GLY A 370 -21.84 5.69 -14.69
CA GLY A 370 -22.09 4.94 -15.92
C GLY A 370 -22.83 3.62 -15.71
N LEU A 371 -22.51 2.88 -14.65
CA LEU A 371 -23.21 1.64 -14.30
C LEU A 371 -24.58 1.90 -13.67
N SER A 372 -24.72 2.91 -12.82
CA SER A 372 -25.99 3.30 -12.23
C SER A 372 -26.97 3.75 -13.32
N ALA A 373 -26.52 4.57 -14.29
CA ALA A 373 -27.30 4.97 -15.45
C ALA A 373 -27.67 3.80 -16.39
N TRP A 374 -26.84 2.76 -16.48
CA TRP A 374 -27.12 1.56 -17.29
C TRP A 374 -28.11 0.59 -16.60
N ILE A 375 -28.08 0.51 -15.27
CA ILE A 375 -28.83 -0.48 -14.49
C ILE A 375 -30.20 0.05 -14.03
N GLY A 376 -30.46 1.36 -14.11
CA GLY A 376 -31.76 2.00 -13.82
C GLY A 376 -31.98 2.22 -12.35
#